data_AF-A0A3M1JF45-F1
#
_entry.id   AF-A0A3M1JF45-F1
#
_cell.length_a   1.000
_cell.length_b   1.000
_cell.length_c   1.000
_cell.angle_alpha   90.00
_cell.angle_beta   90.00
_cell.angle_gamma   90.00
#
_symmetry.space_group_name_H-M   'P 1'
#
loop_
_entity.id
_entity.type
_entity.pdbx_description
1 polymer ?
#
loop_
_entity_poly.entity_id
_entity_poly.type
_entity_poly.pdbx_seq_one_letter_code
_entity_poly.pdbx_strand_id
1 'polypeptide(L)'
;MIPPDILAQFEAAYFGRLADAEAAALEQSLRARPDWQEELQAYRQLWAGFAAWQPEVLRQQFAQWDAACDHTDEAELLEWYFQGQLSAENQAWIEARCQSDADFQVRFQQFQTLYAGLATLGDQDFRHRLAQWDTANAKDAGEQAAPLAPDTSAKLVKLASYRRILTIAASLLVLIVAAWLLRPQHTSPQALLHELYTYPVTGSTLGADSLAQAAYLAAFDQAHQAFQQADYAEAATLFTQLSAAVPPASLDESDIRYYQDNIEWMVVLSRYGAQQTSGDFILRLQSIADNAQHRFREQAQELLAHLQ
;
A
#
# COMPACT_ATOMS: atom_id res chain seq x y z
N MET A 1 -35.11 -1.36 32.44
CA MET A 1 -35.74 -1.31 31.12
C MET A 1 -36.75 -0.19 31.10
N ILE A 2 -36.42 0.85 30.33
CA ILE A 2 -37.22 2.06 30.21
C ILE A 2 -38.43 1.77 29.30
N PRO A 3 -39.66 2.20 29.66
CA PRO A 3 -40.81 2.11 28.78
C PRO A 3 -40.56 2.84 27.44
N PRO A 4 -40.99 2.29 26.29
CA PRO A 4 -40.71 2.89 24.97
C PRO A 4 -41.21 4.33 24.81
N ASP A 5 -42.33 4.67 25.44
CA ASP A 5 -42.91 6.02 25.44
C ASP A 5 -42.05 7.02 26.22
N ILE A 6 -41.46 6.59 27.34
CA ILE A 6 -40.50 7.41 28.11
C ILE A 6 -39.19 7.58 27.33
N LEU A 7 -38.72 6.53 26.66
CA LEU A 7 -37.52 6.59 25.84
C LEU A 7 -37.70 7.56 24.66
N ALA A 8 -38.86 7.53 23.99
CA ALA A 8 -39.18 8.46 22.90
C ALA A 8 -39.26 9.92 23.38
N GLN A 9 -39.85 10.18 24.56
CA GLN A 9 -39.86 11.51 25.16
C GLN A 9 -38.46 11.97 25.56
N PHE A 10 -37.63 11.06 26.06
CA PHE A 10 -36.24 11.34 26.40
C PHE A 10 -35.38 11.68 25.18
N GLU A 11 -35.55 10.96 24.08
CA GLU A 11 -34.94 11.30 22.79
C GLU A 11 -35.39 12.68 22.30
N ALA A 12 -36.70 12.93 22.30
CA ALA A 12 -37.25 14.23 21.90
C ALA A 12 -36.71 15.38 22.76
N ALA A 13 -36.60 15.19 24.08
CA ALA A 13 -36.00 16.16 24.98
C ALA A 13 -34.51 16.39 24.70
N TYR A 14 -33.74 15.33 24.47
CA TYR A 14 -32.31 15.40 24.15
C TYR A 14 -32.04 16.25 22.89
N PHE A 15 -32.90 16.14 21.87
CA PHE A 15 -32.80 16.91 20.64
C PHE A 15 -33.57 18.25 20.65
N GLY A 16 -34.09 18.69 21.80
CA GLY A 16 -34.82 19.96 21.92
C GLY A 16 -36.15 20.01 21.15
N ARG A 17 -36.80 18.86 20.95
CA ARG A 17 -38.09 18.71 20.23
C ARG A 17 -39.30 18.64 21.15
N LEU A 18 -39.09 18.58 22.46
CA LEU A 18 -40.14 18.48 23.47
C LEU A 18 -40.49 19.87 24.00
N ALA A 19 -41.77 20.15 24.27
CA ALA A 19 -42.17 21.45 24.84
C ALA A 19 -41.70 21.59 26.31
N ASP A 20 -41.45 22.81 26.79
CA ASP A 20 -40.88 23.05 28.13
C ASP A 20 -41.67 22.38 29.27
N ALA A 21 -43.00 22.42 29.19
CA ALA A 21 -43.88 21.81 30.19
C ALA A 21 -43.77 20.27 30.20
N GLU A 22 -43.62 19.66 29.01
CA GLU A 22 -43.44 18.22 28.84
C GLU A 22 -42.03 17.78 29.27
N ALA A 23 -41.01 18.58 28.98
CA ALA A 23 -39.64 18.36 29.43
C ALA A 23 -39.53 18.39 30.96
N ALA A 24 -40.20 19.34 31.62
CA ALA A 24 -40.26 19.39 33.08
C ALA A 24 -40.97 18.18 33.69
N ALA A 25 -42.09 17.74 33.08
CA ALA A 25 -42.82 16.55 33.52
C ALA A 25 -42.00 15.26 33.32
N LEU A 26 -41.29 15.15 32.20
CA LEU A 26 -40.36 14.06 31.94
C LEU A 26 -39.23 14.05 32.97
N GLU A 27 -38.58 15.19 33.23
CA GLU A 27 -37.49 15.27 34.20
C GLU A 27 -37.94 14.84 35.60
N GLN A 28 -39.14 15.25 36.03
CA GLN A 28 -39.73 14.81 37.29
C GLN A 28 -39.93 13.28 37.31
N SER A 29 -40.38 12.70 36.19
CA SER A 29 -40.58 11.25 36.04
C SER A 29 -39.26 10.48 36.08
N LEU A 30 -38.20 11.01 35.44
CA LEU A 30 -36.86 10.42 35.46
C LEU A 30 -36.20 10.50 36.84
N ARG A 31 -36.42 11.59 37.60
CA ARG A 31 -35.94 11.73 38.99
C ARG A 31 -36.59 10.72 39.94
N ALA A 32 -37.85 10.36 39.70
CA ALA A 32 -38.56 9.36 40.50
C ALA A 32 -38.07 7.91 40.24
N ARG A 33 -37.24 7.69 39.21
CA ARG A 33 -36.76 6.37 38.76
C ARG A 33 -35.23 6.31 38.70
N PRO A 34 -34.55 6.20 39.85
CA PRO A 34 -33.10 6.09 39.89
C PRO A 34 -32.58 4.81 39.20
N ASP A 35 -33.42 3.77 39.12
CA ASP A 35 -33.16 2.52 38.40
C ASP A 35 -32.94 2.68 36.89
N TRP A 36 -33.32 3.84 36.31
CA TRP A 36 -33.16 4.12 34.88
C TRP A 36 -31.90 4.92 34.53
N GLN A 37 -31.16 5.43 35.52
CA GLN A 37 -30.07 6.39 35.28
C GLN A 37 -28.93 5.82 34.42
N GLU A 38 -28.55 4.56 34.65
CA GLU A 38 -27.50 3.88 33.90
C GLU A 38 -27.89 3.67 32.42
N GLU A 39 -29.12 3.21 32.18
CA GLU A 39 -29.66 2.99 30.83
C GLU A 39 -29.80 4.34 30.07
N LEU A 40 -30.28 5.39 30.73
CA LEU A 40 -30.34 6.75 30.15
C LEU A 40 -28.95 7.33 29.84
N GLN A 41 -27.94 7.01 30.64
CA GLN A 41 -26.56 7.44 30.39
C GLN A 41 -25.99 6.78 29.14
N ALA A 42 -26.26 5.49 28.91
CA ALA A 42 -25.85 4.79 27.70
C ALA A 42 -26.47 5.43 26.44
N TYR A 43 -27.77 5.76 26.46
CA TYR A 43 -28.42 6.46 25.34
C TYR A 43 -27.81 7.84 25.07
N ARG A 44 -27.49 8.63 26.12
CA ARG A 44 -26.81 9.93 25.95
C ARG A 44 -25.44 9.80 25.29
N GLN A 45 -24.65 8.80 25.68
CA GLN A 45 -23.33 8.55 25.10
C GLN A 45 -23.44 8.16 23.63
N LEU A 46 -24.38 7.28 23.31
CA LEU A 46 -24.65 6.83 21.94
C LEU A 46 -25.12 7.98 21.05
N TRP A 47 -26.06 8.82 21.51
CA TRP A 47 -26.49 10.01 20.77
C TRP A 47 -25.42 11.08 20.66
N ALA A 48 -24.58 11.27 21.69
CA ALA A 48 -23.43 12.16 21.59
C ALA A 48 -22.41 11.67 20.55
N GLY A 49 -22.18 10.36 20.46
CA GLY A 49 -21.37 9.75 19.40
C GLY A 49 -21.95 10.00 18.01
N PHE A 50 -23.26 9.81 17.82
CA PHE A 50 -23.93 10.12 16.56
C PHE A 50 -23.94 11.60 16.21
N ALA A 51 -24.11 12.49 17.20
CA ALA A 51 -24.04 13.94 16.99
C ALA A 51 -22.62 14.41 16.65
N ALA A 52 -21.60 13.76 17.21
CA ALA A 52 -20.20 13.99 16.85
C ALA A 52 -19.85 13.46 15.45
N TRP A 53 -20.63 12.50 14.93
CA TRP A 53 -20.51 12.00 13.57
C TRP A 53 -21.09 13.03 12.60
N GLN A 54 -20.30 14.06 12.27
CA GLN A 54 -20.73 15.11 11.37
C GLN A 54 -20.96 14.55 9.96
N PRO A 55 -22.21 14.51 9.47
CA PRO A 55 -22.52 13.96 8.15
C PRO A 55 -21.79 14.69 7.03
N GLU A 56 -21.43 15.96 7.25
CA GLU A 56 -20.73 16.77 6.27
C GLU A 56 -19.24 16.40 6.16
N VAL A 57 -18.58 16.07 7.28
CA VAL A 57 -17.17 15.61 7.27
C VAL A 57 -17.08 14.25 6.59
N LEU A 58 -18.03 13.35 6.88
CA LEU A 58 -18.09 12.05 6.21
C LEU A 58 -18.42 12.19 4.72
N ARG A 59 -19.37 13.05 4.33
CA ARG A 59 -19.65 13.31 2.90
C ARG A 59 -18.43 13.87 2.19
N GLN A 60 -17.69 14.77 2.82
CA GLN A 60 -16.44 15.30 2.26
C GLN A 60 -15.37 14.22 2.12
N GLN A 61 -15.22 13.33 3.12
CA GLN A 61 -14.30 12.20 3.04
C GLN A 61 -14.70 11.19 1.96
N PHE A 62 -15.98 10.83 1.85
CA PHE A 62 -16.47 9.96 0.78
C PHE A 62 -16.29 10.59 -0.59
N ALA A 63 -16.60 11.89 -0.75
CA ALA A 63 -16.36 12.59 -2.01
C ALA A 63 -14.87 12.67 -2.37
N GLN A 64 -13.98 12.78 -1.38
CA GLN A 64 -12.53 12.75 -1.57
C GLN A 64 -12.03 11.35 -1.96
N TRP A 65 -12.58 10.29 -1.34
CA TRP A 65 -12.26 8.91 -1.69
C TRP A 65 -12.81 8.52 -3.07
N ASP A 66 -14.05 8.87 -3.39
CA ASP A 66 -14.63 8.66 -4.72
C ASP A 66 -13.78 9.36 -5.79
N ALA A 67 -13.39 10.62 -5.56
CA ALA A 67 -12.50 11.35 -6.47
C ALA A 67 -11.10 10.71 -6.59
N ALA A 68 -10.57 10.13 -5.51
CA ALA A 68 -9.27 9.45 -5.52
C ALA A 68 -9.32 8.08 -6.24
N CYS A 69 -10.43 7.37 -6.12
CA CYS A 69 -10.69 6.12 -6.84
C CYS A 69 -10.88 6.39 -8.34
N ASP A 70 -11.65 7.42 -8.71
CA ASP A 70 -11.85 7.83 -10.11
C ASP A 70 -10.53 8.11 -10.84
N HIS A 71 -9.53 8.70 -10.17
CA HIS A 71 -8.24 9.00 -10.79
C HIS A 71 -7.35 7.77 -11.02
N THR A 72 -7.47 6.74 -10.19
CA THR A 72 -6.65 5.53 -10.33
C THR A 72 -7.20 4.65 -11.46
N ASP A 73 -8.53 4.54 -11.55
CA ASP A 73 -9.22 3.80 -12.62
C ASP A 73 -9.08 4.50 -13.98
N GLU A 74 -9.06 5.84 -14.00
CA GLU A 74 -8.86 6.62 -15.24
C GLU A 74 -7.46 6.45 -15.84
N ALA A 75 -6.42 6.34 -15.01
CA ALA A 75 -5.05 6.13 -15.49
C ALA A 75 -4.89 4.75 -16.15
N GLU A 76 -5.42 3.70 -15.51
CA GLU A 76 -5.40 2.33 -16.04
C GLU A 76 -6.22 2.23 -17.34
N LEU A 77 -7.39 2.89 -17.40
CA LEU A 77 -8.22 2.92 -18.60
C LEU A 77 -7.50 3.60 -19.78
N LEU A 78 -6.83 4.74 -19.55
CA LEU A 78 -6.03 5.42 -20.58
C LEU A 78 -4.82 4.58 -21.02
N GLU A 79 -4.19 3.85 -20.10
CA GLU A 79 -3.12 2.93 -20.42
C GLU A 79 -3.58 1.84 -21.40
N TRP A 80 -4.68 1.14 -21.08
CA TRP A 80 -5.26 0.14 -21.98
C TRP A 80 -5.68 0.71 -23.33
N TYR A 81 -6.14 1.96 -23.37
CA TYR A 81 -6.45 2.65 -24.61
C TYR A 81 -5.22 2.81 -25.51
N PHE A 82 -4.12 3.35 -25.00
CA PHE A 82 -2.89 3.55 -25.79
C PHE A 82 -2.19 2.24 -26.17
N GLN A 83 -2.38 1.17 -25.38
CA GLN A 83 -1.90 -0.17 -25.72
C GLN A 83 -2.79 -0.90 -26.74
N GLY A 84 -3.95 -0.35 -27.10
CA GLY A 84 -4.91 -0.97 -28.01
C GLY A 84 -5.60 -2.21 -27.43
N GLN A 85 -5.70 -2.30 -26.10
CA GLN A 85 -6.30 -3.44 -25.39
C GLN A 85 -7.80 -3.29 -25.12
N LEU A 86 -8.34 -2.08 -25.26
CA LEU A 86 -9.76 -1.83 -25.08
C LEU A 86 -10.62 -2.38 -26.23
N SER A 87 -11.86 -2.75 -25.91
CA SER A 87 -12.89 -3.04 -26.90
C SER A 87 -13.23 -1.80 -27.73
N ALA A 88 -13.78 -1.99 -28.94
CA ALA A 88 -14.18 -0.88 -29.81
C ALA A 88 -15.23 0.04 -29.16
N GLU A 89 -16.13 -0.50 -28.34
CA GLU A 89 -17.13 0.27 -27.58
C GLU A 89 -16.46 1.19 -26.55
N ASN A 90 -15.49 0.67 -25.79
CA ASN A 90 -14.76 1.44 -24.77
C ASN A 90 -13.83 2.50 -25.42
N GLN A 91 -13.24 2.20 -26.57
CA GLN A 91 -12.48 3.18 -27.35
C GLN A 91 -13.37 4.34 -27.80
N ALA A 92 -14.54 4.03 -28.38
CA ALA A 92 -15.50 5.05 -28.80
C ALA A 92 -16.01 5.89 -27.61
N TRP A 93 -16.17 5.29 -26.43
CA TRP A 93 -16.53 6.01 -25.22
C TRP A 93 -15.43 7.00 -24.79
N ILE A 94 -14.16 6.59 -24.81
CA ILE A 94 -13.02 7.48 -24.49
C ILE A 94 -12.94 8.63 -25.51
N GLU A 95 -13.08 8.33 -26.80
CA GLU A 95 -13.06 9.34 -27.86
C GLU A 95 -14.21 10.35 -27.72
N ALA A 96 -15.41 9.87 -27.38
CA ALA A 96 -16.55 10.74 -27.09
C ALA A 96 -16.32 11.58 -25.83
N ARG A 97 -15.78 10.99 -24.76
CA ARG A 97 -15.48 11.70 -23.51
C ARG A 97 -14.43 12.80 -23.71
N CYS A 98 -13.40 12.55 -24.52
CA CYS A 98 -12.41 13.56 -24.93
C CYS A 98 -13.03 14.78 -25.64
N GLN A 99 -14.23 14.66 -26.22
CA GLN A 99 -14.94 15.77 -26.86
C GLN A 99 -15.85 16.52 -25.88
N SER A 100 -16.36 15.85 -24.85
CA SER A 100 -17.35 16.41 -23.91
C SER A 100 -16.76 16.88 -22.57
N ASP A 101 -15.62 16.35 -22.17
CA ASP A 101 -14.99 16.56 -20.85
C ASP A 101 -13.59 17.18 -21.03
N ALA A 102 -13.48 18.47 -20.72
CA ALA A 102 -12.24 19.23 -20.92
C ALA A 102 -11.10 18.78 -19.98
N ASP A 103 -11.43 18.38 -18.75
CA ASP A 103 -10.43 17.93 -17.78
C ASP A 103 -9.89 16.56 -18.18
N PHE A 104 -10.76 15.66 -18.63
CA PHE A 104 -10.37 14.38 -19.21
C PHE A 104 -9.50 14.56 -20.47
N GLN A 105 -9.82 15.53 -21.33
CA GLN A 105 -9.02 15.85 -22.52
C GLN A 105 -7.58 16.27 -22.15
N VAL A 106 -7.41 17.10 -21.11
CA VAL A 106 -6.06 17.50 -20.64
C VAL A 106 -5.27 16.29 -20.18
N ARG A 107 -5.87 15.40 -19.38
CA ARG A 107 -5.23 14.14 -18.93
C ARG A 107 -4.88 13.22 -20.09
N PHE A 108 -5.79 13.07 -21.06
CA PHE A 108 -5.56 12.29 -22.27
C PHE A 108 -4.36 12.80 -23.07
N GLN A 109 -4.23 14.12 -23.24
CA GLN A 109 -3.08 14.74 -23.93
C GLN A 109 -1.76 14.53 -23.17
N GLN A 110 -1.78 14.56 -21.83
CA GLN A 110 -0.61 14.26 -21.01
C GLN A 110 -0.15 12.80 -21.21
N PHE A 111 -1.08 11.84 -21.16
CA PHE A 111 -0.79 10.44 -21.44
C PHE A 111 -0.30 10.22 -22.88
N GLN A 112 -0.92 10.86 -23.86
CA GLN A 112 -0.49 10.81 -25.26
C GLN A 112 0.95 11.30 -25.42
N THR A 113 1.30 12.40 -24.76
CA THR A 113 2.66 12.97 -24.80
C THR A 113 3.67 12.03 -24.15
N LEU A 114 3.34 11.45 -23.00
CA LEU A 114 4.17 10.44 -22.34
C LEU A 114 4.39 9.22 -23.22
N TYR A 115 3.32 8.65 -23.79
CA TYR A 115 3.40 7.49 -24.67
C TYR A 115 4.16 7.78 -25.96
N ALA A 116 3.98 8.96 -26.56
CA ALA A 116 4.79 9.40 -27.70
C ALA A 116 6.28 9.55 -27.32
N GLY A 117 6.57 10.06 -26.11
CA GLY A 117 7.93 10.11 -25.58
C GLY A 117 8.54 8.72 -25.41
N LEU A 118 7.79 7.76 -24.86
CA LEU A 118 8.25 6.38 -24.72
C LEU A 118 8.42 5.68 -26.08
N ALA A 119 7.52 5.92 -27.03
CA ALA A 119 7.61 5.38 -28.39
C ALA A 119 8.83 5.94 -29.15
N THR A 120 9.14 7.23 -28.97
CA THR A 120 10.32 7.87 -29.57
C THR A 120 11.64 7.40 -28.92
N LEU A 121 11.64 7.07 -27.62
CA LEU A 121 12.76 6.36 -26.98
C LEU A 121 12.93 4.93 -27.52
N GLY A 122 11.84 4.29 -27.96
CA GLY A 122 11.90 3.01 -28.67
C GLY A 122 12.42 3.09 -30.11
N ASP A 123 12.52 4.30 -30.67
CA ASP A 123 12.75 4.54 -32.09
C ASP A 123 14.21 4.36 -32.51
N GLN A 124 14.41 4.08 -33.79
CA GLN A 124 15.69 3.72 -34.40
C GLN A 124 16.75 4.81 -34.21
N ASP A 125 16.37 6.07 -34.09
CA ASP A 125 17.28 7.18 -33.85
C ASP A 125 17.92 7.14 -32.45
N PHE A 126 17.15 6.75 -31.42
CA PHE A 126 17.72 6.53 -30.09
C PHE A 126 18.69 5.34 -30.11
N ARG A 127 18.31 4.25 -30.78
CA ARG A 127 19.19 3.08 -30.99
C ARG A 127 20.44 3.44 -31.79
N HIS A 128 20.31 4.32 -32.78
CA HIS A 128 21.41 4.79 -33.61
C HIS A 128 22.34 5.71 -32.81
N ARG A 129 21.81 6.58 -31.96
CA ARG A 129 22.59 7.40 -31.03
C ARG A 129 23.32 6.57 -29.99
N LEU A 130 22.67 5.53 -29.45
CA LEU A 130 23.31 4.57 -28.53
C LEU A 130 24.45 3.83 -29.23
N ALA A 131 24.21 3.32 -30.45
CA ALA A 131 25.24 2.67 -31.26
C ALA A 131 26.39 3.62 -31.62
N GLN A 132 26.10 4.88 -31.95
CA GLN A 132 27.13 5.90 -32.19
C GLN A 132 27.96 6.17 -30.93
N TRP A 133 27.31 6.24 -29.76
CA TRP A 133 27.99 6.44 -28.48
C TRP A 133 28.89 5.26 -28.13
N ASP A 134 28.44 4.03 -28.36
CA ASP A 134 29.27 2.82 -28.23
C ASP A 134 30.46 2.86 -29.18
N THR A 135 30.28 3.28 -30.45
CA THR A 135 31.40 3.40 -31.38
C THR A 135 32.38 4.54 -31.06
N ALA A 136 31.90 5.63 -30.45
CA ALA A 136 32.75 6.73 -30.01
C ALA A 136 33.59 6.32 -28.79
N ASN A 137 32.97 5.69 -27.79
CA ASN A 137 33.66 5.19 -26.61
C ASN A 137 34.59 4.00 -26.93
N ALA A 138 34.26 3.17 -27.92
CA ALA A 138 35.14 2.10 -28.39
C ALA A 138 36.40 2.62 -29.11
N LYS A 139 36.35 3.82 -29.72
CA LYS A 139 37.54 4.47 -30.29
C LYS A 139 38.44 5.06 -29.22
N ASP A 140 37.86 5.64 -28.16
CA ASP A 140 38.64 6.17 -27.04
C ASP A 140 39.24 5.06 -26.15
N ALA A 141 38.65 3.87 -26.14
CA ALA A 141 39.15 2.70 -25.39
C ALA A 141 40.21 1.87 -26.15
N GLY A 142 40.57 2.23 -27.39
CA GLY A 142 41.33 1.33 -28.25
C GLY A 142 42.19 2.00 -29.32
N GLU A 143 43.08 2.92 -28.96
CA GLU A 143 44.14 3.39 -29.86
C GLU A 143 45.51 3.50 -29.16
N GLN A 144 46.03 2.34 -28.75
CA GLN A 144 47.46 2.02 -28.80
C GLN A 144 47.65 0.72 -29.58
N ALA A 145 47.46 0.76 -30.90
CA ALA A 145 47.99 -0.26 -31.80
C ALA A 145 48.35 0.37 -33.15
N ALA A 146 49.60 0.17 -33.55
CA ALA A 146 50.29 0.83 -34.66
C ALA A 146 49.70 0.56 -36.06
N PRO A 147 49.99 1.42 -37.05
CA PRO A 147 49.39 1.33 -38.38
C PRO A 147 50.14 0.33 -39.27
N LEU A 148 49.39 -0.47 -40.04
CA LEU A 148 49.90 -1.15 -41.23
C LEU A 148 49.07 -0.75 -42.46
N ALA A 149 49.80 -0.49 -43.54
CA ALA A 149 49.41 0.22 -44.75
C ALA A 149 48.30 -0.47 -45.58
N PRO A 150 47.65 0.27 -46.50
CA PRO A 150 46.55 -0.22 -47.30
C PRO A 150 47.05 -0.84 -48.62
N ASP A 151 46.44 -1.92 -49.09
CA ASP A 151 46.14 -1.97 -50.52
C ASP A 151 45.05 -2.98 -50.95
N THR A 152 44.40 -2.57 -52.04
CA THR A 152 43.64 -3.30 -53.06
C THR A 152 42.19 -3.75 -52.85
N SER A 153 41.40 -3.22 -53.79
CA SER A 153 40.01 -3.47 -54.11
C SER A 153 39.69 -4.89 -54.59
N ALA A 154 38.53 -5.42 -54.20
CA ALA A 154 37.76 -6.36 -55.03
C ALA A 154 36.27 -6.40 -54.65
N LYS A 155 35.43 -6.54 -55.68
CA LYS A 155 33.96 -6.47 -55.71
C LYS A 155 33.26 -7.69 -55.07
N LEU A 156 32.05 -7.41 -54.57
CA LEU A 156 30.85 -8.27 -54.48
C LEU A 156 30.92 -9.60 -53.70
N VAL A 157 30.31 -9.61 -52.51
CA VAL A 157 29.44 -10.72 -52.07
C VAL A 157 28.22 -10.16 -51.33
N LYS A 158 27.06 -10.13 -52.02
CA LYS A 158 25.75 -10.07 -51.37
C LYS A 158 25.46 -11.46 -50.80
N LEU A 159 24.92 -11.53 -49.56
CA LEU A 159 24.47 -12.69 -48.76
C LEU A 159 25.34 -13.13 -47.57
N ALA A 160 26.50 -12.52 -47.29
CA ALA A 160 27.26 -12.82 -46.07
C ALA A 160 26.73 -12.12 -44.79
N SER A 161 25.80 -11.17 -44.93
CA SER A 161 25.36 -10.31 -43.83
C SER A 161 24.41 -11.00 -42.85
N TYR A 162 23.59 -11.96 -43.31
CA TYR A 162 22.59 -12.59 -42.44
C TYR A 162 23.22 -13.49 -41.38
N ARG A 163 24.32 -14.19 -41.70
CA ARG A 163 25.07 -14.99 -40.71
C ARG A 163 25.72 -14.10 -39.65
N ARG A 164 26.20 -12.91 -40.02
CA ARG A 164 26.75 -11.93 -39.08
C ARG A 164 25.67 -11.33 -38.18
N ILE A 165 24.49 -11.04 -38.74
CA ILE A 165 23.31 -10.58 -37.97
C ILE A 165 22.85 -11.67 -37.00
N LEU A 166 22.85 -12.94 -37.41
CA LEU A 166 22.44 -14.06 -36.54
C LEU A 166 23.40 -14.28 -35.37
N THR A 167 24.71 -14.16 -35.58
CA THR A 167 25.68 -14.21 -34.48
C THR A 167 25.51 -13.04 -33.52
N ILE A 168 25.26 -11.83 -34.00
CA ILE A 168 25.05 -10.66 -33.13
C ILE A 168 23.76 -10.82 -32.31
N ALA A 169 22.68 -11.30 -32.93
CA ALA A 169 21.42 -11.57 -32.25
C ALA A 169 21.55 -12.68 -31.18
N ALA A 170 22.29 -13.75 -31.48
CA ALA A 170 22.57 -14.81 -30.51
C ALA A 170 23.43 -14.30 -29.33
N SER A 171 24.44 -13.47 -29.60
CA SER A 171 25.26 -12.83 -28.55
C SER A 171 24.41 -11.92 -27.66
N LEU A 172 23.51 -11.13 -28.24
CA LEU A 172 22.59 -10.28 -27.49
C LEU A 172 21.61 -11.11 -26.65
N LEU A 173 21.09 -12.21 -27.17
CA LEU A 173 20.18 -13.07 -26.44
C LEU A 173 20.89 -13.76 -25.27
N VAL A 174 22.14 -14.21 -25.47
CA VAL A 174 22.99 -14.73 -24.39
C VAL A 174 23.32 -13.63 -23.37
N LEU A 175 23.58 -12.39 -23.78
CA LEU A 175 23.81 -11.27 -22.86
C LEU A 175 22.55 -10.87 -22.10
N ILE A 176 21.37 -10.94 -22.70
CA ILE A 176 20.09 -10.67 -22.03
C ILE A 176 19.81 -11.78 -21.00
N VAL A 177 20.00 -13.05 -21.37
CA VAL A 177 19.86 -14.18 -20.44
C VAL A 177 20.91 -14.11 -19.33
N ALA A 178 22.16 -13.77 -19.67
CA ALA A 178 23.22 -13.59 -18.68
C ALA A 178 22.93 -12.38 -17.76
N ALA A 179 22.44 -11.25 -18.29
CA ALA A 179 22.06 -10.09 -17.49
C ALA A 179 20.83 -10.36 -16.61
N TRP A 180 19.94 -11.25 -17.04
CA TRP A 180 18.80 -11.70 -16.24
C TRP A 180 19.23 -12.68 -15.13
N LEU A 181 20.16 -13.59 -15.42
CA LEU A 181 20.75 -14.52 -14.45
C LEU A 181 21.74 -13.84 -13.49
N LEU A 182 22.41 -12.77 -13.94
CA LEU A 182 23.34 -11.95 -13.16
C LEU A 182 22.67 -10.73 -12.53
N ARG A 183 21.36 -10.51 -12.78
CA ARG A 183 20.61 -9.49 -12.07
C ARG A 183 20.70 -9.90 -10.61
N PRO A 184 21.41 -9.13 -9.77
CA PRO A 184 21.53 -9.50 -8.38
C PRO A 184 20.11 -9.60 -7.85
N GLN A 185 19.77 -10.71 -7.20
CA GLN A 185 18.57 -10.81 -6.38
C GLN A 185 18.70 -9.93 -5.13
N HIS A 186 19.25 -8.72 -5.29
CA HIS A 186 19.14 -7.66 -4.30
C HIS A 186 17.71 -7.16 -4.39
N THR A 187 16.79 -7.99 -3.89
CA THR A 187 15.49 -7.54 -3.41
C THR A 187 15.81 -6.33 -2.56
N SER A 188 15.37 -5.14 -2.98
CA SER A 188 15.59 -3.95 -2.18
C SER A 188 15.04 -4.23 -0.77
N PRO A 189 15.64 -3.68 0.30
CA PRO A 189 15.11 -3.87 1.65
C PRO A 189 13.60 -3.60 1.73
N GLN A 190 13.09 -2.65 0.93
CA GLN A 190 11.67 -2.34 0.78
C GLN A 190 10.86 -3.45 0.11
N ALA A 191 11.37 -4.08 -0.94
CA ALA A 191 10.70 -5.20 -1.59
C ALA A 191 10.63 -6.42 -0.66
N LEU A 192 11.68 -6.68 0.12
CA LEU A 192 11.69 -7.76 1.11
C LEU A 192 10.69 -7.46 2.24
N LEU A 193 10.61 -6.22 2.73
CA LEU A 193 9.59 -5.83 3.70
C LEU A 193 8.17 -6.05 3.19
N HIS A 194 7.92 -5.74 1.92
CA HIS A 194 6.60 -5.91 1.32
C HIS A 194 6.22 -7.40 1.20
N GLU A 195 7.18 -8.25 0.84
CA GLU A 195 7.00 -9.71 0.77
C GLU A 195 6.77 -10.35 2.14
N LEU A 196 7.50 -9.87 3.16
CA LEU A 196 7.44 -10.40 4.52
C LEU A 196 6.27 -9.85 5.35
N TYR A 197 5.63 -8.79 4.90
CA TYR A 197 4.50 -8.15 5.59
C TYR A 197 3.17 -8.78 5.17
N THR A 198 2.34 -9.09 6.17
CA THR A 198 0.95 -9.49 5.93
C THR A 198 0.07 -8.69 6.88
N TYR A 199 -0.93 -7.99 6.33
CA TYR A 199 -1.89 -7.28 7.17
C TYR A 199 -2.72 -8.29 7.97
N PRO A 200 -2.76 -8.20 9.30
CA PRO A 200 -3.54 -9.12 10.12
C PRO A 200 -5.02 -8.89 9.89
N VAL A 201 -5.82 -9.95 10.03
CA VAL A 201 -7.28 -9.80 10.00
C VAL A 201 -7.69 -9.17 11.32
N THR A 202 -7.86 -7.84 11.33
CA THR A 202 -8.39 -7.13 12.50
C THR A 202 -9.91 -7.33 12.53
N GLY A 203 -10.34 -8.40 13.20
CA GLY A 203 -11.73 -8.86 13.31
C GLY A 203 -12.64 -7.92 14.11
N SER A 204 -12.75 -6.65 13.71
CA SER A 204 -13.66 -5.67 14.32
C SER A 204 -15.13 -5.90 13.95
N THR A 205 -15.43 -6.85 13.05
CA THR A 205 -16.79 -7.08 12.55
C THR A 205 -17.74 -7.68 13.59
N LEU A 206 -17.25 -8.19 14.72
CA LEU A 206 -18.10 -8.71 15.81
C LEU A 206 -18.24 -7.75 17.02
N GLY A 207 -17.61 -6.57 16.97
CA GLY A 207 -17.63 -5.62 18.09
C GLY A 207 -16.70 -6.06 19.22
N ALA A 208 -16.04 -5.10 19.86
CA ALA A 208 -15.25 -5.40 21.06
C ALA A 208 -16.18 -5.57 22.26
N ASP A 209 -16.01 -6.65 23.02
CA ASP A 209 -16.83 -6.93 24.20
C ASP A 209 -16.52 -5.99 25.38
N SER A 210 -15.42 -5.23 25.30
CA SER A 210 -15.02 -4.26 26.31
C SER A 210 -14.31 -3.04 25.74
N LEU A 211 -14.35 -1.92 26.47
CA LEU A 211 -13.60 -0.69 26.14
C LEU A 211 -12.08 -0.95 26.08
N ALA A 212 -11.57 -1.80 26.98
CA ALA A 212 -10.15 -2.14 27.04
C ALA A 212 -9.72 -2.91 25.77
N GLN A 213 -10.55 -3.86 25.31
CA GLN A 213 -10.31 -4.56 24.05
C GLN A 213 -10.39 -3.63 22.85
N ALA A 214 -11.38 -2.73 22.80
CA ALA A 214 -11.48 -1.74 21.73
C ALA A 214 -10.21 -0.87 21.66
N ALA A 215 -9.72 -0.38 22.80
CA ALA A 215 -8.51 0.45 22.86
C ALA A 215 -7.25 -0.33 22.44
N TYR A 216 -7.12 -1.59 22.87
CA TYR A 216 -6.00 -2.45 22.49
C TYR A 216 -5.98 -2.72 20.98
N LEU A 217 -7.13 -3.08 20.40
CA LEU A 217 -7.27 -3.33 18.97
C LEU A 217 -7.06 -2.05 18.14
N ALA A 218 -7.54 -0.90 18.61
CA ALA A 218 -7.30 0.38 17.94
C ALA A 218 -5.81 0.74 17.93
N ALA A 219 -5.09 0.53 19.04
CA ALA A 219 -3.64 0.76 19.09
C ALA A 219 -2.88 -0.21 18.17
N PHE A 220 -3.31 -1.47 18.09
CA PHE A 220 -2.77 -2.46 17.17
C PHE A 220 -2.97 -2.05 15.71
N ASP A 221 -4.18 -1.63 15.33
CA ASP A 221 -4.49 -1.16 13.98
C ASP A 221 -3.69 0.12 13.62
N GLN A 222 -3.56 1.06 14.56
CA GLN A 222 -2.73 2.26 14.40
C GLN A 222 -1.25 1.91 14.12
N ALA A 223 -0.68 0.93 14.82
CA ALA A 223 0.69 0.50 14.59
C ALA A 223 0.89 -0.10 13.18
N HIS A 224 -0.10 -0.87 12.69
CA HIS A 224 -0.10 -1.39 11.33
C HIS A 224 -0.25 -0.28 10.28
N GLN A 225 -1.08 0.74 10.53
CA GLN A 225 -1.22 1.90 9.65
C GLN A 225 0.09 2.68 9.51
N ALA A 226 0.80 2.93 10.61
CA ALA A 226 2.13 3.57 10.57
C ALA A 226 3.12 2.77 9.71
N PHE A 227 3.10 1.43 9.82
CA PHE A 227 3.93 0.55 9.00
C PHE A 227 3.57 0.65 7.50
N GLN A 228 2.28 0.63 7.16
CA GLN A 228 1.81 0.74 5.77
C GLN A 228 2.16 2.09 5.13
N GLN A 229 2.21 3.15 5.93
CA GLN A 229 2.65 4.49 5.51
C GLN A 229 4.17 4.60 5.38
N ALA A 230 4.90 3.50 5.57
CA ALA A 230 6.35 3.42 5.61
C ALA A 230 7.01 4.28 6.73
N ASP A 231 6.24 4.69 7.75
CA ASP A 231 6.81 5.26 8.97
C ASP A 231 7.24 4.14 9.93
N TYR A 232 8.32 3.48 9.53
CA TYR A 232 8.83 2.31 10.24
C TYR A 232 9.35 2.64 11.66
N ALA A 233 9.80 3.88 11.88
CA ALA A 233 10.28 4.32 13.19
C ALA A 233 9.12 4.51 14.18
N GLU A 234 8.03 5.14 13.74
CA GLU A 234 6.81 5.24 14.53
C GLU A 234 6.20 3.86 14.77
N ALA A 235 6.08 3.03 13.73
CA ALA A 235 5.56 1.67 13.85
C ALA A 235 6.35 0.84 14.87
N ALA A 236 7.69 0.88 14.83
CA ALA A 236 8.54 0.19 15.81
C ALA A 236 8.26 0.64 17.25
N THR A 237 8.02 1.95 17.44
CA THR A 237 7.68 2.52 18.75
C THR A 237 6.31 2.01 19.23
N LEU A 238 5.29 2.07 18.38
CA LEU A 238 3.93 1.64 18.71
C LEU A 238 3.85 0.14 19.00
N PHE A 239 4.46 -0.72 18.18
CA PHE A 239 4.50 -2.16 18.44
C PHE A 239 5.30 -2.51 19.70
N THR A 240 6.38 -1.78 20.01
CA THR A 240 7.12 -1.99 21.26
C THR A 240 6.25 -1.64 22.47
N GLN A 241 5.51 -0.54 22.43
CA GLN A 241 4.55 -0.18 23.48
C GLN A 241 3.46 -1.24 23.65
N LEU A 242 2.89 -1.74 22.54
CA LEU A 242 1.91 -2.82 22.56
C LEU A 242 2.48 -4.12 23.14
N SER A 243 3.74 -4.45 22.85
CA SER A 243 4.39 -5.65 23.41
C SER A 243 4.55 -5.59 24.93
N ALA A 244 4.59 -4.39 25.52
CA ALA A 244 4.65 -4.18 26.96
C ALA A 244 3.27 -4.00 27.60
N ALA A 245 2.22 -3.80 26.81
CA ALA A 245 0.85 -3.64 27.29
C ALA A 245 0.28 -4.98 27.75
N VAL A 246 -0.46 -4.96 28.87
CA VAL A 246 -1.16 -6.15 29.35
C VAL A 246 -2.37 -6.41 28.44
N PRO A 247 -2.49 -7.61 27.83
CA PRO A 247 -3.65 -7.93 27.01
C PRO A 247 -4.95 -7.83 27.81
N PRO A 248 -6.05 -7.32 27.21
CA PRO A 248 -7.37 -7.31 27.83
C PRO A 248 -7.82 -8.71 28.26
N ALA A 249 -8.41 -8.82 29.45
CA ALA A 249 -8.90 -10.11 29.98
C ALA A 249 -10.07 -10.71 29.18
N SER A 250 -10.67 -9.95 28.25
CA SER A 250 -11.72 -10.45 27.36
C SER A 250 -11.18 -11.20 26.15
N LEU A 251 -9.87 -11.12 25.86
CA LEU A 251 -9.25 -11.94 24.83
C LEU A 251 -8.97 -13.34 25.36
N ASP A 252 -9.26 -14.35 24.56
CA ASP A 252 -8.88 -15.72 24.89
C ASP A 252 -7.38 -15.98 24.63
N GLU A 253 -6.87 -17.12 25.10
CA GLU A 253 -5.45 -17.46 24.96
C GLU A 253 -4.99 -17.56 23.49
N SER A 254 -5.89 -17.96 22.59
CA SER A 254 -5.58 -18.10 21.17
C SER A 254 -5.47 -16.74 20.48
N ASP A 255 -6.36 -15.80 20.80
CA ASP A 255 -6.30 -14.42 20.35
C ASP A 255 -5.06 -13.71 20.90
N ILE A 256 -4.78 -13.89 22.19
CA ILE A 256 -3.58 -13.33 22.82
C ILE A 256 -2.32 -13.81 22.08
N ARG A 257 -2.21 -15.12 21.83
CA ARG A 257 -1.07 -15.68 21.09
C ARG A 257 -1.00 -15.12 19.67
N TYR A 258 -2.13 -15.03 18.97
CA TYR A 258 -2.19 -14.46 17.63
C TYR A 258 -1.67 -13.02 17.59
N TYR A 259 -2.13 -12.15 18.48
CA TYR A 259 -1.70 -10.76 18.53
C TYR A 259 -0.25 -10.63 18.98
N GLN A 260 0.20 -11.43 19.96
CA GLN A 260 1.58 -11.42 20.42
C GLN A 260 2.58 -11.82 19.32
N ASP A 261 2.32 -12.92 18.59
CA ASP A 261 3.17 -13.34 17.47
C ASP A 261 3.24 -12.25 16.38
N ASN A 262 2.11 -11.58 16.09
CA ASN A 262 2.09 -10.45 15.14
C ASN A 262 2.90 -9.26 15.67
N ILE A 263 2.69 -8.85 16.93
CA ILE A 263 3.40 -7.72 17.52
C ILE A 263 4.91 -7.98 17.52
N GLU A 264 5.36 -9.17 17.96
CA GLU A 264 6.78 -9.53 17.99
C GLU A 264 7.41 -9.49 16.61
N TRP A 265 6.74 -10.06 15.62
CA TRP A 265 7.19 -10.02 14.23
C TRP A 265 7.25 -8.60 13.68
N MET A 266 6.22 -7.80 13.93
CA MET A 266 6.16 -6.43 13.44
C MET A 266 7.18 -5.51 14.09
N VAL A 267 7.55 -5.73 15.38
CA VAL A 267 8.69 -5.03 15.99
C VAL A 267 9.97 -5.27 15.18
N VAL A 268 10.22 -6.51 14.75
CA VAL A 268 11.40 -6.87 13.96
C VAL A 268 11.34 -6.22 12.58
N LEU A 269 10.22 -6.37 11.85
CA LEU A 269 10.09 -5.77 10.51
C LEU A 269 10.18 -4.24 10.54
N SER A 270 9.53 -3.58 11.48
CA SER A 270 9.60 -2.11 11.62
C SER A 270 11.02 -1.65 11.90
N ARG A 271 11.78 -2.35 12.76
CA ARG A 271 13.19 -2.01 13.00
C ARG A 271 14.07 -2.25 11.77
N TYR A 272 13.83 -3.33 11.02
CA TYR A 272 14.54 -3.57 9.77
C TYR A 272 14.27 -2.45 8.75
N GLY A 273 13.01 -2.05 8.56
CA GLY A 273 12.63 -0.94 7.68
C GLY A 273 13.17 0.42 8.11
N ALA A 274 13.27 0.66 9.43
CA ALA A 274 13.91 1.84 9.99
C ALA A 274 15.45 1.80 9.96
N GLN A 275 16.06 0.73 9.41
CA GLN A 275 17.51 0.48 9.41
C GLN A 275 18.12 0.40 10.83
N GLN A 276 17.34 0.00 11.82
CA GLN A 276 17.71 -0.13 13.23
C GLN A 276 18.03 -1.59 13.59
N THR A 277 18.98 -2.19 12.87
CA THR A 277 19.37 -3.61 13.01
C THR A 277 20.41 -3.88 14.10
N SER A 278 20.78 -2.86 14.89
CA SER A 278 21.72 -2.98 16.00
C SER A 278 21.05 -3.41 17.31
N GLY A 279 21.87 -3.71 18.33
CA GLY A 279 21.40 -4.07 19.67
C GLY A 279 20.84 -5.49 19.75
N ASP A 280 19.64 -5.62 20.32
CA ASP A 280 18.92 -6.87 20.52
C ASP A 280 18.15 -7.37 19.27
N PHE A 281 18.24 -6.65 18.15
CA PHE A 281 17.50 -6.98 16.92
C PHE A 281 17.72 -8.44 16.47
N ILE A 282 18.98 -8.88 16.35
CA ILE A 282 19.32 -10.24 15.94
C ILE A 282 18.82 -11.28 16.96
N LEU A 283 18.88 -10.97 18.26
CA LEU A 283 18.41 -11.88 19.31
C LEU A 283 16.89 -12.08 19.24
N ARG A 284 16.12 -11.02 19.00
CA ARG A 284 14.67 -11.10 18.78
C ARG A 284 14.31 -11.86 17.51
N LEU A 285 15.03 -11.61 16.42
CA LEU A 285 14.82 -12.32 15.16
C LEU A 285 15.11 -13.83 15.33
N GLN A 286 16.20 -14.17 16.03
CA GLN A 286 16.54 -15.56 16.35
C GLN A 286 15.50 -16.22 17.26
N SER A 287 14.99 -15.51 18.28
CA SER A 287 13.97 -16.09 19.16
C SER A 287 12.69 -16.46 18.41
N ILE A 288 12.30 -15.67 17.41
CA ILE A 288 11.18 -15.98 16.52
C ILE A 288 11.51 -17.18 15.61
N ALA A 289 12.70 -17.19 15.00
CA ALA A 289 13.15 -18.25 14.09
C ALA A 289 13.32 -19.63 14.77
N ASP A 290 13.68 -19.64 16.05
CA ASP A 290 13.89 -20.85 16.85
C ASP A 290 12.59 -21.36 17.51
N ASN A 291 11.59 -20.50 17.65
CA ASN A 291 10.31 -20.89 18.24
C ASN A 291 9.43 -21.64 17.22
N ALA A 292 9.40 -22.98 17.33
CA ALA A 292 8.61 -23.86 16.48
C ALA A 292 7.10 -23.58 16.48
N GLN A 293 6.57 -22.88 17.48
CA GLN A 293 5.15 -22.53 17.59
C GLN A 293 4.83 -21.12 17.09
N HIS A 294 5.83 -20.30 16.79
CA HIS A 294 5.61 -18.91 16.37
C HIS A 294 5.11 -18.85 14.93
N ARG A 295 4.03 -18.12 14.69
CA ARG A 295 3.37 -18.02 13.37
C ARG A 295 4.31 -17.56 12.25
N PHE A 296 5.24 -16.68 12.57
CA PHE A 296 6.19 -16.06 11.61
C PHE A 296 7.58 -16.70 11.59
N ARG A 297 7.71 -17.96 12.03
CA ARG A 297 9.00 -18.64 12.12
C ARG A 297 9.74 -18.71 10.78
N GLU A 298 9.05 -19.11 9.71
CA GLU A 298 9.67 -19.30 8.39
C GLU A 298 10.16 -17.97 7.82
N GLN A 299 9.36 -16.92 7.94
CA GLN A 299 9.71 -15.54 7.55
C GLN A 299 10.91 -15.01 8.34
N ALA A 300 10.99 -15.33 9.64
CA ALA A 300 12.13 -14.95 10.45
C ALA A 300 13.41 -15.69 10.03
N GLN A 301 13.32 -16.97 9.67
CA GLN A 301 14.46 -17.73 9.15
C GLN A 301 14.95 -17.17 7.81
N GLU A 302 14.02 -16.80 6.94
CA GLU A 302 14.32 -16.16 5.65
C GLU A 302 15.03 -14.82 5.85
N LEU A 303 14.49 -13.94 6.71
CA LEU A 303 15.10 -12.65 7.00
C LEU A 303 16.49 -12.82 7.66
N LEU A 304 16.66 -13.82 8.53
CA LEU A 304 17.95 -14.11 9.15
C LEU A 304 18.98 -14.56 8.11
N ALA A 305 18.58 -15.41 7.14
CA ALA A 305 19.45 -15.85 6.06
C ALA A 305 19.85 -14.68 5.13
N HIS A 306 18.97 -13.71 4.93
CA HIS A 306 19.26 -12.51 4.14
C HIS A 306 20.27 -11.56 4.81
N LEU A 307 20.38 -11.60 6.14
CA LEU A 307 21.30 -10.75 6.92
C LEU A 307 22.71 -11.32 7.05
N GLN A 308 22.94 -12.58 6.64
CA GLN A 308 24.23 -13.29 6.71
C GLN A 308 25.02 -13.15 5.41
#